data_AF-A0AA50HMK0-F1
#
_entry.id   AF-A0AA50HMK0-F1
#
_cell.length_a   1.000
_cell.length_b   1.000
_cell.length_c   1.000
_cell.angle_alpha   90.00
_cell.angle_beta   90.00
_cell.angle_gamma   90.00
#
_symmetry.space_group_name_H-M   'P 1'
#
loop_
_entity.id
_entity.type
_entity.pdbx_description
1 polymer ?
#
loop_
_entity_poly.entity_id
_entity_poly.type
_entity_poly.pdbx_seq_one_letter_code
_entity_poly.pdbx_strand_id
1 'polypeptide(L)'
;MGISSAVRTESKICILQFTDKKRSAPMFRNPALVSFLLAPAICFAASHEEILRLNAEQKAGRQLVCHVPLNIIVDQKPVTLDFKNSMTVISNQGNNRTYHVITTFVPYGTTTSVITQRYHLNVITDEWGEIHKIDPNSVSVTSPYSAEMAQKNEFQLRNAPGNYQSDNMVTVSDFPNFTIQGYDNGPVTQCTILPENGKG
;
A
#
# COMPACT_ATOMS: atom_id res chain seq x y z
N MET A 1 27.40 33.92 6.07
CA MET A 1 26.36 34.96 6.06
C MET A 1 25.97 35.18 4.61
N GLY A 2 24.74 34.84 4.23
CA GLY A 2 24.26 34.88 2.85
C GLY A 2 23.06 33.96 2.69
N ILE A 3 21.86 34.53 2.87
CA ILE A 3 20.56 33.88 2.72
C ILE A 3 20.27 33.77 1.21
N SER A 4 19.85 32.59 0.76
CA SER A 4 19.09 32.46 -0.49
C SER A 4 17.86 31.61 -0.23
N SER A 5 16.73 32.29 -0.11
CA SER A 5 15.39 31.72 -0.12
C SER A 5 15.06 31.17 -1.51
N ALA A 6 14.62 29.93 -1.59
CA ALA A 6 13.90 29.42 -2.76
C ALA A 6 12.51 28.97 -2.29
N VAL A 7 11.51 29.81 -2.59
CA VAL A 7 10.10 29.51 -2.44
C VAL A 7 9.61 28.86 -3.73
N ARG A 8 9.06 27.64 -3.57
CA ARG A 8 7.94 27.05 -4.33
C ARG A 8 8.17 26.69 -5.81
N THR A 9 8.17 25.40 -6.12
CA THR A 9 7.05 24.73 -6.81
C THR A 9 7.25 23.21 -6.77
N GLU A 10 6.20 22.48 -6.41
CA GLU A 10 6.14 21.02 -6.46
C GLU A 10 6.50 20.53 -7.86
N SER A 11 7.68 19.94 -8.01
CA SER A 11 8.06 19.24 -9.22
C SER A 11 8.44 17.83 -8.83
N LYS A 12 7.62 16.87 -9.24
CA LYS A 12 7.86 15.43 -9.12
C LYS A 12 9.20 15.12 -9.78
N ILE A 13 10.24 14.85 -9.00
CA ILE A 13 11.57 14.47 -9.52
C ILE A 13 11.56 12.96 -9.73
N CYS A 14 11.51 12.51 -10.98
CA CYS A 14 11.86 11.14 -11.36
C CYS A 14 13.18 11.16 -12.15
N ILE A 15 14.13 10.32 -11.74
CA ILE A 15 15.42 10.13 -12.41
C ILE A 15 15.17 9.39 -13.73
N LEU A 16 15.49 10.03 -14.86
CA LEU A 16 15.48 9.41 -16.19
C LEU A 16 16.54 8.31 -16.28
N GLN A 17 16.13 7.05 -16.47
CA GLN A 17 17.04 6.02 -16.97
C GLN A 17 17.05 6.04 -18.50
N PHE A 18 18.14 6.54 -19.08
CA PHE A 18 18.45 6.35 -20.50
C PHE A 18 18.93 4.90 -20.71
N THR A 19 18.10 4.05 -21.32
CA THR A 19 18.60 2.80 -21.89
C THR A 19 19.40 3.11 -23.15
N ASP A 20 20.71 3.14 -23.03
CA ASP A 20 21.65 3.32 -24.14
C ASP A 20 21.76 2.03 -24.97
N LYS A 21 20.87 1.89 -25.95
CA LYS A 21 20.92 0.78 -26.92
C LYS A 21 21.95 1.14 -27.99
N LYS A 22 23.21 0.71 -27.80
CA LYS A 22 24.26 0.75 -28.82
C LYS A 22 23.75 0.15 -30.14
N ARG A 23 23.52 1.01 -31.14
CA ARG A 23 23.45 0.63 -32.56
C ARG A 23 24.46 1.48 -33.31
N SER A 24 25.39 0.79 -33.95
CA SER A 24 26.37 1.33 -34.90
C SER A 24 25.65 2.01 -36.08
N ALA A 25 26.04 3.25 -36.38
CA ALA A 25 25.60 4.00 -37.56
C ALA A 25 26.39 3.58 -38.81
N PRO A 26 25.89 3.95 -40.01
CA PRO A 26 26.60 5.03 -40.69
C PRO A 26 25.71 6.20 -41.14
N MET A 27 26.40 7.34 -41.22
CA MET A 27 26.01 8.70 -41.64
C MET A 27 24.84 8.82 -42.62
N PHE A 28 23.91 9.73 -42.32
CA PHE A 28 23.48 10.78 -43.27
C PHE A 28 22.89 11.98 -42.50
N ARG A 29 23.24 13.18 -42.97
CA ARG A 29 22.96 14.51 -42.40
C ARG A 29 21.47 14.88 -42.46
N ASN A 30 20.93 15.41 -41.36
CA ASN A 30 20.02 16.57 -41.32
C ASN A 30 19.80 17.01 -39.86
N PRO A 31 19.83 18.32 -39.52
CA PRO A 31 19.49 18.78 -38.19
C PRO A 31 17.97 18.92 -38.12
N ALA A 32 17.26 17.81 -37.87
CA ALA A 32 15.88 17.91 -37.41
C ALA A 32 15.94 18.37 -35.95
N LEU A 33 15.43 19.57 -35.68
CA LEU A 33 15.05 20.00 -34.34
C LEU A 33 14.08 18.95 -33.78
N VAL A 34 14.60 17.98 -33.02
CA VAL A 34 13.79 17.08 -32.22
C VAL A 34 13.35 17.91 -31.03
N SER A 35 12.19 18.56 -31.14
CA SER A 35 11.44 19.01 -29.99
C SER A 35 11.19 17.77 -29.13
N PHE A 36 12.01 17.58 -28.10
CA PHE A 36 11.75 16.63 -27.03
C PHE A 36 10.49 17.14 -26.32
N LEU A 37 9.33 16.72 -26.80
CA LEU A 37 8.10 16.73 -26.04
C LEU A 37 8.36 15.80 -24.85
N LEU A 38 8.87 16.37 -23.77
CA LEU A 38 8.77 15.80 -22.43
C LEU A 38 7.28 15.72 -22.11
N ALA A 39 6.61 14.68 -22.60
CA ALA A 39 5.32 14.30 -22.08
C ALA A 39 5.55 14.11 -20.56
N PRO A 40 4.87 14.88 -19.69
CA PRO A 40 5.04 14.69 -18.26
C PRO A 40 4.66 13.25 -17.96
N ALA A 41 5.63 12.46 -17.47
CA ALA A 41 5.32 11.17 -16.90
C ALA A 41 4.37 11.44 -15.74
N ILE A 42 3.08 11.13 -15.92
CA ILE A 42 2.08 11.32 -14.87
C ILE A 42 2.38 10.26 -13.82
N CYS A 43 3.23 10.62 -12.86
CA CYS A 43 3.48 9.81 -11.69
C CYS A 43 2.28 10.00 -10.75
N PHE A 44 1.47 8.98 -10.57
CA PHE A 44 0.24 9.02 -9.78
C PHE A 44 0.50 8.77 -8.27
N ALA A 45 1.69 9.06 -7.76
CA ALA A 45 1.94 9.07 -6.33
C ALA A 45 1.10 10.16 -5.65
N ALA A 46 0.47 9.81 -4.53
CA ALA A 46 -0.29 10.73 -3.70
C ALA A 46 0.64 11.78 -3.08
N SER A 47 0.19 13.03 -3.03
CA SER A 47 0.86 14.04 -2.22
C SER A 47 0.63 13.76 -0.73
N HIS A 48 1.51 14.30 0.12
CA HIS A 48 1.35 14.21 1.56
C HIS A 48 -0.02 14.77 2.01
N GLU A 49 -0.48 15.86 1.40
CA GLU A 49 -1.78 16.47 1.69
C GLU A 49 -2.96 15.56 1.30
N GLU A 50 -2.84 14.82 0.19
CA GLU A 50 -3.83 13.81 -0.21
C GLU A 50 -3.91 12.67 0.81
N ILE A 51 -2.77 12.24 1.35
CA ILE A 51 -2.70 11.23 2.40
C ILE A 51 -3.32 11.75 3.70
N LEU A 52 -3.01 12.97 4.13
CA LEU A 52 -3.64 13.57 5.30
C LEU A 52 -5.17 13.68 5.15
N ARG A 53 -5.65 14.05 3.96
CA ARG A 53 -7.08 14.10 3.65
C ARG A 53 -7.73 12.71 3.69
N LEU A 54 -7.06 11.71 3.11
CA LEU A 54 -7.51 10.31 3.16
C LEU A 54 -7.57 9.81 4.62
N ASN A 55 -6.56 10.13 5.42
CA ASN A 55 -6.45 9.76 6.82
C ASN A 55 -7.54 10.41 7.67
N ALA A 56 -7.92 11.66 7.36
CA ALA A 56 -9.02 12.35 8.04
C ALA A 56 -10.40 11.70 7.79
N GLU A 57 -10.59 10.99 6.67
CA GLU A 57 -11.82 10.23 6.42
C GLU A 57 -11.90 8.93 7.22
N GLN A 58 -10.80 8.46 7.79
CA GLN A 58 -10.77 7.24 8.59
C GLN A 58 -11.24 7.55 10.02
N LYS A 59 -12.50 7.93 10.17
CA LYS A 59 -13.15 8.23 11.46
C LYS A 59 -13.41 6.92 12.23
N ALA A 60 -13.40 6.98 13.56
CA ALA A 60 -13.72 5.83 14.40
C ALA A 60 -15.05 5.18 13.97
N GLY A 61 -15.11 3.84 13.96
CA GLY A 61 -16.26 3.06 13.49
C GLY A 61 -16.30 2.80 11.98
N ARG A 62 -15.60 3.59 11.15
CA ARG A 62 -15.50 3.32 9.71
C ARG A 62 -14.63 2.09 9.42
N GLN A 63 -14.80 1.53 8.22
CA GLN A 63 -14.00 0.41 7.76
C GLN A 63 -13.15 0.80 6.55
N LEU A 64 -11.91 0.33 6.56
CA LEU A 64 -11.03 0.34 5.41
C LEU A 64 -10.87 -1.11 4.94
N VAL A 65 -11.30 -1.39 3.72
CA VAL A 65 -11.18 -2.72 3.12
C VAL A 65 -10.14 -2.65 2.03
N CYS A 66 -9.08 -3.45 2.17
CA CYS A 66 -8.02 -3.58 1.20
C CYS A 66 -7.99 -5.00 0.65
N HIS A 67 -7.85 -5.13 -0.67
CA HIS A 67 -7.85 -6.38 -1.41
C HIS A 67 -6.60 -6.45 -2.29
N VAL A 68 -5.95 -7.62 -2.29
CA VAL A 68 -4.89 -7.91 -3.25
C VAL A 68 -4.98 -9.38 -3.68
N PRO A 69 -5.05 -9.67 -4.99
CA PRO A 69 -4.87 -11.03 -5.48
C PRO A 69 -3.39 -11.41 -5.35
N LEU A 70 -3.10 -12.39 -4.50
CA LEU A 70 -1.74 -12.90 -4.31
C LEU A 70 -1.55 -14.20 -5.09
N ASN A 71 -0.59 -14.22 -6.01
CA ASN A 71 -0.17 -15.46 -6.66
C ASN A 71 1.04 -16.02 -5.92
N ILE A 72 0.86 -17.15 -5.26
CA ILE A 72 1.93 -17.86 -4.54
C ILE A 72 2.22 -19.19 -5.22
N ILE A 73 3.40 -19.75 -4.97
CA ILE A 73 3.75 -21.11 -5.40
C ILE A 73 3.69 -22.02 -4.18
N VAL A 74 2.83 -23.04 -4.23
CA VAL A 74 2.73 -24.09 -3.20
C VAL A 74 3.01 -25.42 -3.89
N ASP A 75 3.99 -26.18 -3.40
CA ASP A 75 4.40 -27.46 -3.98
C ASP A 75 4.62 -27.39 -5.51
N GLN A 76 5.31 -26.33 -5.96
CA GLN A 76 5.60 -26.05 -7.38
C GLN A 76 4.37 -25.75 -8.25
N LYS A 77 3.19 -25.56 -7.65
CA LYS A 77 1.97 -25.16 -8.35
C LYS A 77 1.57 -23.74 -8.00
N PRO A 78 1.19 -22.90 -8.99
CA PRO A 78 0.65 -21.58 -8.70
C PRO A 78 -0.72 -21.71 -8.03
N VAL A 79 -0.90 -20.98 -6.93
CA VAL A 79 -2.15 -20.84 -6.22
C VAL A 79 -2.44 -19.35 -6.10
N THR A 80 -3.61 -18.93 -6.58
CA THR A 80 -4.11 -17.58 -6.36
C THR A 80 -4.89 -17.55 -5.05
N LEU A 81 -4.47 -16.69 -4.14
CA LEU A 81 -5.16 -16.36 -2.91
C LEU A 81 -5.81 -15.00 -3.07
N ASP A 82 -7.09 -14.92 -2.72
CA ASP A 82 -7.73 -13.68 -2.37
C ASP A 82 -7.28 -13.29 -0.95
N PHE A 83 -6.42 -12.28 -0.88
CA PHE A 83 -6.04 -11.66 0.37
C PHE A 83 -6.91 -10.43 0.62
N LYS A 84 -7.59 -10.44 1.76
CA LYS A 84 -8.46 -9.33 2.18
C LYS A 84 -8.10 -8.88 3.58
N ASN A 85 -7.79 -7.60 3.71
CA ASN A 85 -7.63 -6.89 4.97
C ASN A 85 -8.87 -6.03 5.22
N SER A 86 -9.63 -6.35 6.27
CA SER A 86 -10.74 -5.52 6.74
C SER A 86 -10.32 -4.84 8.03
N MET A 87 -10.16 -3.52 8.00
CA MET A 87 -9.65 -2.71 9.11
C MET A 87 -10.76 -1.81 9.63
N THR A 88 -11.22 -2.04 10.86
CA THR A 88 -12.15 -1.15 11.54
C THR A 88 -11.37 -0.11 12.32
N VAL A 89 -11.64 1.18 12.11
CA VAL A 89 -10.98 2.25 12.86
C VAL A 89 -11.47 2.23 14.31
N ILE A 90 -10.55 1.99 15.25
CA ILE A 90 -10.82 2.08 16.69
C ILE A 90 -10.69 3.54 17.14
N SER A 91 -9.61 4.20 16.75
CA SER A 91 -9.33 5.59 17.10
C SER A 91 -8.55 6.30 15.99
N ASN A 92 -8.79 7.60 15.85
CA ASN A 92 -8.04 8.48 14.99
C ASN A 92 -7.83 9.81 15.71
N GLN A 93 -6.58 10.10 16.07
CA GLN A 93 -6.15 11.29 16.78
C GLN A 93 -5.17 12.11 15.91
N GLY A 94 -5.49 12.24 14.62
CA GLY A 94 -4.63 12.89 13.64
C GLY A 94 -3.50 11.96 13.21
N ASN A 95 -2.28 12.21 13.70
CA ASN A 95 -1.11 11.44 13.29
C ASN A 95 -1.09 10.02 13.88
N ASN A 96 -1.86 9.75 14.92
CA ASN A 96 -1.95 8.41 15.52
C ASN A 96 -3.32 7.79 15.24
N ARG A 97 -3.31 6.60 14.66
CA ARG A 97 -4.51 5.82 14.37
C ARG A 97 -4.35 4.39 14.85
N THR A 98 -5.43 3.81 15.35
CA THR A 98 -5.47 2.41 15.75
C THR A 98 -6.63 1.72 15.05
N TYR A 99 -6.37 0.53 14.51
CA TYR A 99 -7.35 -0.28 13.79
C TYR A 99 -7.48 -1.65 14.44
N HIS A 100 -8.69 -2.21 14.39
CA HIS A 100 -8.91 -3.64 14.52
C HIS A 100 -8.86 -4.25 13.13
N VAL A 101 -7.90 -5.14 12.89
CA VAL A 101 -7.67 -5.74 11.58
C VAL A 101 -8.11 -7.19 11.58
N ILE A 102 -8.85 -7.58 10.55
CA ILE A 102 -9.17 -8.95 10.21
C ILE A 102 -8.61 -9.23 8.81
N THR A 103 -7.62 -10.12 8.74
CA THR A 103 -7.01 -10.56 7.50
C THR A 103 -7.48 -11.96 7.17
N THR A 104 -7.95 -12.18 5.94
CA THR A 104 -8.33 -13.51 5.46
C THR A 104 -7.56 -13.87 4.21
N PHE A 105 -7.12 -15.13 4.16
CA PHE A 105 -6.49 -15.74 2.99
C PHE A 105 -7.47 -16.78 2.44
N VAL A 106 -8.08 -16.51 1.29
CA VAL A 106 -9.11 -17.38 0.69
C VAL A 106 -8.59 -17.88 -0.66
N PRO A 107 -8.40 -19.19 -0.86
CA PRO A 107 -8.07 -19.72 -2.17
C PRO A 107 -9.12 -19.34 -3.22
N TYR A 108 -8.66 -18.96 -4.40
CA TYR A 108 -9.54 -18.58 -5.50
C TYR A 108 -10.58 -19.67 -5.80
N GLY A 109 -11.84 -19.27 -6.00
CA GLY A 109 -12.95 -20.19 -6.24
C GLY A 109 -13.52 -20.86 -4.99
N THR A 110 -13.05 -20.49 -3.79
CA THR A 110 -13.56 -21.00 -2.51
C THR A 110 -14.13 -19.87 -1.65
N THR A 111 -14.86 -20.21 -0.59
CA THR A 111 -15.40 -19.25 0.39
C THR A 111 -14.75 -19.38 1.77
N THR A 112 -14.01 -20.46 2.00
CA THR A 112 -13.44 -20.80 3.31
C THR A 112 -12.00 -20.33 3.38
N SER A 113 -11.70 -19.42 4.32
CA SER A 113 -10.33 -18.96 4.54
C SER A 113 -9.45 -20.08 5.06
N VAL A 114 -8.24 -20.21 4.51
CA VAL A 114 -7.21 -21.12 5.03
C VAL A 114 -6.59 -20.60 6.32
N ILE A 115 -6.51 -19.28 6.46
CA ILE A 115 -6.01 -18.57 7.63
C ILE A 115 -6.89 -17.33 7.83
N THR A 116 -7.26 -17.07 9.07
CA THR A 116 -7.80 -15.78 9.53
C THR A 116 -6.88 -15.22 10.61
N GLN A 117 -6.41 -14.00 10.43
CA GLN A 117 -5.60 -13.27 11.42
C GLN A 117 -6.44 -12.13 11.98
N ARG A 118 -6.33 -11.89 13.29
CA ARG A 118 -6.95 -10.77 13.99
C ARG A 118 -5.90 -10.09 14.85
N TYR A 119 -5.83 -8.77 14.78
CA TYR A 119 -4.86 -7.99 15.55
C TYR A 119 -5.25 -6.52 15.58
N HIS A 120 -4.63 -5.77 16.48
CA HIS A 120 -4.63 -4.32 16.47
C HIS A 120 -3.41 -3.79 15.74
N LEU A 121 -3.64 -2.84 14.83
CA LEU A 121 -2.61 -2.14 14.09
C LEU A 121 -2.55 -0.69 14.57
N ASN A 122 -1.38 -0.26 15.01
CA ASN A 122 -1.10 1.14 15.32
C ASN A 122 -0.37 1.76 14.14
N VAL A 123 -0.84 2.92 13.70
CA VAL A 123 -0.26 3.68 12.60
C VAL A 123 0.11 5.07 13.09
N ILE A 124 1.35 5.46 12.84
CA ILE A 124 1.88 6.80 13.10
C ILE A 124 2.22 7.43 11.76
N THR A 125 1.68 8.61 11.48
CA THR A 125 1.97 9.39 10.26
C THR A 125 3.02 10.44 10.56
N ASP A 126 4.04 10.48 9.70
CA ASP A 126 5.07 11.53 9.66
C ASP A 126 4.96 12.33 8.36
N GLU A 127 5.94 13.17 8.07
CA GLU A 127 5.98 14.06 6.90
C GLU A 127 6.10 13.35 5.54
N TRP A 128 6.41 12.06 5.50
CA TRP A 128 6.69 11.34 4.25
C TRP A 128 5.92 10.01 4.10
N GLY A 129 5.15 9.62 5.11
CA GLY A 129 4.51 8.33 5.15
C GLY A 129 3.98 7.92 6.51
N GLU A 130 3.92 6.61 6.68
CA GLU A 130 3.27 5.96 7.81
C GLU A 130 4.09 4.80 8.35
N ILE A 131 4.28 4.76 9.67
CA ILE A 131 4.84 3.62 10.39
C ILE A 131 3.69 2.75 10.89
N HIS A 132 3.67 1.50 10.45
CA HIS A 132 2.66 0.49 10.79
C HIS A 132 3.26 -0.48 11.81
N LYS A 133 2.62 -0.64 12.97
CA LYS A 133 3.09 -1.52 14.04
C LYS A 133 1.95 -2.35 14.63
N ILE A 134 2.11 -3.66 14.60
CA ILE A 134 1.18 -4.60 15.21
C ILE A 134 1.34 -4.57 16.73
N ASP A 135 0.22 -4.57 17.47
CA ASP A 135 0.23 -4.85 18.91
C ASP A 135 0.36 -6.37 19.12
N PRO A 136 1.52 -6.87 19.59
CA PRO A 136 1.76 -8.30 19.71
C PRO A 136 0.80 -9.01 20.68
N ASN A 137 0.22 -8.29 21.64
CA ASN A 137 -0.68 -8.88 22.62
C ASN A 137 -2.10 -9.10 22.07
N SER A 138 -2.46 -8.35 21.03
CA SER A 138 -3.77 -8.43 20.37
C SER A 138 -3.88 -9.55 19.34
N VAL A 139 -2.77 -10.18 18.96
CA VAL A 139 -2.72 -11.14 17.86
C VAL A 139 -3.48 -12.43 18.22
N SER A 140 -4.33 -12.85 17.30
CA SER A 140 -4.99 -14.16 17.29
C SER A 140 -5.06 -14.68 15.86
N VAL A 141 -4.61 -15.92 15.65
CA VAL A 141 -4.69 -16.57 14.33
C VAL A 141 -5.46 -17.88 14.42
N THR A 142 -6.34 -18.11 13.46
CA THR A 142 -7.13 -19.34 13.33
C THR A 142 -6.97 -19.95 11.95
N SER A 143 -6.94 -21.27 11.86
CA SER A 143 -7.03 -22.02 10.61
C SER A 143 -7.99 -23.19 10.80
N PRO A 144 -8.96 -23.41 9.89
CA PRO A 144 -9.84 -24.57 9.98
C PRO A 144 -9.15 -25.88 9.59
N TYR A 145 -7.94 -25.81 9.01
CA TYR A 145 -7.24 -26.98 8.47
C TYR A 145 -6.05 -27.44 9.34
N SER A 146 -5.38 -26.53 10.06
CA SER A 146 -4.21 -26.89 10.86
C SER A 146 -3.96 -25.92 12.02
N ALA A 147 -3.98 -26.45 13.25
CA ALA A 147 -3.61 -25.69 14.45
C ALA A 147 -2.12 -25.30 14.44
N GLU A 148 -1.24 -26.15 13.92
CA GLU A 148 0.19 -25.85 13.80
C GLU A 148 0.45 -24.69 12.84
N MET A 149 -0.25 -24.65 11.70
CA MET A 149 -0.18 -23.53 10.76
C MET A 149 -0.62 -22.22 11.41
N ALA A 150 -1.72 -22.25 12.18
CA ALA A 150 -2.21 -21.10 12.92
C ALA A 150 -1.18 -20.61 13.95
N GLN A 151 -0.60 -21.51 14.75
CA GLN A 151 0.42 -21.18 15.74
C GLN A 151 1.69 -20.57 15.12
N LYS A 152 2.17 -21.13 13.99
CA LYS A 152 3.34 -20.57 13.28
C LYS A 152 3.07 -19.17 12.75
N ASN A 153 1.90 -18.95 12.15
CA ASN A 153 1.50 -17.64 11.65
C ASN A 153 1.30 -16.64 12.79
N GLU A 154 0.71 -17.07 13.90
CA GLU A 154 0.57 -16.24 15.09
C GLU A 154 1.92 -15.81 15.64
N PHE A 155 2.87 -16.75 15.78
CA PHE A 155 4.22 -16.44 16.21
C PHE A 155 4.92 -15.45 15.27
N GLN A 156 4.82 -15.64 13.95
CA GLN A 156 5.40 -14.71 12.97
C GLN A 156 4.78 -13.31 13.09
N LEU A 157 3.46 -13.23 13.20
CA LEU A 157 2.73 -11.97 13.25
C LEU A 157 2.98 -11.20 14.55
N ARG A 158 3.07 -11.89 15.70
CA ARG A 158 3.46 -11.30 16.99
C ARG A 158 4.86 -10.71 16.97
N ASN A 159 5.77 -11.29 16.19
CA ASN A 159 7.17 -10.86 16.11
C ASN A 159 7.47 -10.02 14.86
N ALA A 160 6.44 -9.63 14.10
CA ALA A 160 6.63 -8.84 12.89
C ALA A 160 7.21 -7.46 13.26
N PRO A 161 8.29 -7.01 12.58
CA PRO A 161 8.81 -5.66 12.80
C PRO A 161 7.80 -4.62 12.32
N GLY A 162 7.96 -3.39 12.80
CA GLY A 162 7.23 -2.26 12.22
C GLY A 162 7.58 -2.09 10.74
N ASN A 163 6.59 -1.76 9.92
CA ASN A 163 6.76 -1.53 8.49
C ASN A 163 6.54 -0.05 8.17
N TYR A 164 7.35 0.50 7.26
CA TYR A 164 7.14 1.87 6.77
C TYR A 164 6.46 1.84 5.40
N GLN A 165 5.42 2.65 5.24
CA GLN A 165 4.74 2.90 3.98
C GLN A 165 4.93 4.37 3.60
N SER A 166 5.71 4.64 2.56
CA SER A 166 5.87 5.99 2.03
C SER A 166 4.61 6.44 1.29
N ASP A 167 4.31 7.74 1.32
CA ASP A 167 3.25 8.36 0.53
C ASP A 167 3.39 8.05 -0.97
N ASN A 168 4.62 7.89 -1.46
CA ASN A 168 4.91 7.53 -2.85
C ASN A 168 4.43 6.12 -3.25
N MET A 169 4.15 5.26 -2.27
CA MET A 169 3.57 3.93 -2.51
C MET A 169 2.06 3.99 -2.73
N VAL A 170 1.43 5.15 -2.52
CA VAL A 170 -0.01 5.32 -2.56
C VAL A 170 -0.42 6.10 -3.81
N THR A 171 -1.53 5.71 -4.41
CA THR A 171 -2.18 6.44 -5.50
C THR A 171 -3.65 6.63 -5.16
N VAL A 172 -4.11 7.88 -5.11
CA VAL A 172 -5.54 8.21 -4.97
C VAL A 172 -6.11 8.47 -6.35
N SER A 173 -6.83 7.50 -6.91
CA SER A 173 -7.48 7.65 -8.23
C SER A 173 -8.88 8.23 -8.13
N ASP A 174 -9.68 7.75 -7.16
CA ASP A 174 -11.08 8.12 -6.98
C ASP A 174 -11.43 8.17 -5.49
N PHE A 175 -11.28 9.33 -4.85
CA PHE A 175 -11.50 9.46 -3.41
C PHE A 175 -12.90 8.95 -2.98
N PRO A 176 -13.02 8.10 -1.93
CA PRO A 176 -11.97 7.71 -0.96
C PRO A 176 -11.26 6.39 -1.30
N ASN A 177 -11.31 5.93 -2.55
CA ASN A 177 -10.58 4.78 -3.04
C ASN A 177 -9.13 5.15 -3.38
N PHE A 178 -8.23 4.24 -3.08
CA PHE A 178 -6.81 4.41 -3.33
C PHE A 178 -6.17 3.04 -3.54
N THR A 179 -4.98 3.04 -4.13
CA THR A 179 -4.17 1.85 -4.28
C THR A 179 -2.84 1.99 -3.58
N ILE A 180 -2.28 0.88 -3.11
CA ILE A 180 -0.95 0.80 -2.53
C ILE A 180 -0.10 -0.14 -3.38
N GLN A 181 1.07 0.32 -3.83
CA GLN A 181 2.07 -0.50 -4.50
C GLN A 181 3.43 -0.25 -3.86
N GLY A 182 3.97 -1.28 -3.20
CA GLY A 182 5.15 -1.09 -2.35
C GLY A 182 6.50 -1.06 -3.05
N TYR A 183 6.55 -1.50 -4.31
CA TYR A 183 7.76 -1.51 -5.14
C TYR A 183 7.36 -1.67 -6.62
N ASP A 184 8.28 -1.31 -7.52
CA ASP A 184 8.05 -1.35 -8.96
C ASP A 184 7.63 -2.75 -9.44
N ASN A 185 6.54 -2.82 -10.20
CA ASN A 185 5.91 -4.06 -10.69
C ASN A 185 5.44 -5.01 -9.58
N GLY A 186 5.38 -4.55 -8.32
CA GLY A 186 4.77 -5.30 -7.23
C GLY A 186 3.25 -5.39 -7.34
N PRO A 187 2.63 -6.27 -6.53
CA PRO A 187 1.17 -6.39 -6.52
C PRO A 187 0.53 -5.08 -6.05
N VAL A 188 -0.55 -4.69 -6.74
CA VAL A 188 -1.32 -3.50 -6.40
C VAL A 188 -2.42 -3.90 -5.42
N THR A 189 -2.41 -3.30 -4.24
CA THR A 189 -3.47 -3.46 -3.25
C THR A 189 -4.52 -2.39 -3.48
N GLN A 190 -5.77 -2.79 -3.68
CA GLN A 190 -6.89 -1.87 -3.86
C GLN A 190 -7.59 -1.65 -2.53
N CYS A 191 -7.78 -0.40 -2.14
CA CYS A 191 -8.34 -0.03 -0.85
C CYS A 191 -9.52 0.93 -1.00
N THR A 192 -10.54 0.74 -0.16
CA THR A 192 -11.73 1.58 -0.10
C THR A 192 -12.10 1.87 1.35
N ILE A 193 -12.37 3.14 1.66
CA ILE A 193 -12.98 3.54 2.93
C ILE A 193 -14.49 3.41 2.79
N LEU A 194 -15.09 2.53 3.57
CA LEU A 194 -16.52 2.34 3.69
C LEU A 194 -17.09 3.19 4.83
N PRO A 195 -18.35 3.66 4.71
CA PRO A 195 -19.05 4.27 5.82
C PRO A 195 -19.16 3.29 6.99
N GLU A 196 -19.47 3.81 8.18
CA GLU A 196 -19.75 2.99 9.35
C GLU A 196 -20.82 1.95 9.02
N ASN A 197 -20.64 0.71 9.49
CA ASN A 197 -21.64 -0.34 9.34
C ASN A 197 -22.92 0.09 10.06
N GLY A 198 -23.84 0.69 9.30
CA GLY A 198 -25.16 1.03 9.79
C GLY A 198 -25.88 -0.23 10.22
N LYS A 199 -26.07 -0.41 11.53
CA LYS A 199 -27.40 -0.78 11.98
C LYS A 199 -28.27 0.48 11.78
N GLY A 200 -28.82 0.61 10.58
CA GLY A 200 -30.02 1.42 10.37
C GLY A 200 -31.20 0.78 11.09
#